data_AF-A0A5D6YDD6-F1
#
_entry.id   AF-A0A5D6YDD6-F1
#
_cell.length_a   1.000
_cell.length_b   1.000
_cell.length_c   1.000
_cell.angle_alpha   90.00
_cell.angle_beta   90.00
_cell.angle_gamma   90.00
#
_symmetry.space_group_name_H-M   'P 1'
#
loop_
_entity.id
_entity.type
_entity.pdbx_description
1 polymer ?
#
loop_
_entity_poly.entity_id
_entity_poly.type
_entity_poly.pdbx_seq_one_letter_code
_entity_poly.pdbx_strand_id
1 'polypeptide(L)'
;MSFTSKSTRSAMGLHNLWTTDKGAFPVVIIASFAAVAGTFTITRSLMSSPDVCLDKSKRGNGMHHSSDAGSDWRARRFRFANSTRNPINQSRQFDELFAKGENKGVER
;
A
#
# COMPACT_ATOMS: atom_id res chain seq x y z
N MET A 1 37.63 22.72 23.30
CA MET A 1 37.89 21.71 22.24
C MET A 1 37.02 20.47 22.51
N SER A 2 35.93 20.27 21.78
CA SER A 2 35.06 19.08 21.92
C SER A 2 35.28 18.15 20.73
N PHE A 3 36.31 17.31 20.82
CA PHE A 3 36.66 16.33 19.77
C PHE A 3 36.33 14.88 20.17
N THR A 4 35.86 14.64 21.40
CA THR A 4 35.58 13.29 21.93
C THR A 4 34.27 12.68 21.42
N SER A 5 33.27 13.46 21.00
CA SER A 5 31.93 12.92 20.69
C SER A 5 31.78 12.25 19.33
N LYS A 6 32.64 12.57 18.35
CA LYS A 6 32.54 12.01 16.99
C LYS A 6 33.06 10.57 16.90
N SER A 7 34.08 10.21 17.69
CA SER A 7 34.70 8.89 17.63
C SER A 7 33.83 7.77 18.25
N THR A 8 33.00 8.08 19.24
CA THR A 8 32.17 7.09 19.94
C THR A 8 30.98 6.62 19.10
N ARG A 9 30.44 7.49 18.23
CA ARG A 9 29.32 7.17 17.33
C ARG A 9 29.71 6.19 16.22
N SER A 10 30.94 6.28 15.69
CA SER A 10 31.42 5.36 14.63
C SER A 10 31.70 3.94 15.12
N ALA A 11 31.81 3.73 16.44
CA ALA A 11 32.08 2.42 17.05
C ALA A 11 30.81 1.71 17.56
N MET A 12 29.67 2.40 17.66
CA MET A 12 28.39 1.77 18.01
C MET A 12 27.81 1.04 16.81
N GLY A 13 27.53 -0.26 16.96
CA GLY A 13 26.82 -1.03 15.94
C GLY A 13 25.48 -0.39 15.56
N LEU A 14 25.03 -0.60 14.31
CA LEU A 14 23.86 0.07 13.72
C LEU A 14 22.63 0.04 14.66
N HIS A 15 22.36 -1.10 15.29
CA HIS A 15 21.26 -1.24 16.25
C HIS A 15 21.40 -0.32 17.47
N ASN A 16 22.59 -0.24 18.08
CA ASN A 16 22.83 0.62 19.24
C ASN A 16 22.81 2.10 18.86
N LEU A 17 23.26 2.45 17.65
CA LEU A 17 23.19 3.81 17.14
C LEU A 17 21.73 4.28 16.97
N TRP A 18 20.88 3.42 16.40
CA TRP A 18 19.48 3.76 16.12
C TRP A 18 18.55 3.67 17.34
N THR A 19 18.89 2.85 18.34
CA THR A 19 18.08 2.69 19.56
C THR A 19 18.57 3.54 20.74
N THR A 20 19.80 4.07 20.71
CA THR A 20 20.36 4.88 21.81
C THR A 20 20.38 6.38 21.48
N ASP A 21 20.33 6.76 20.20
CA ASP A 21 20.33 8.17 19.80
C ASP A 21 18.92 8.79 19.93
N LYS A 22 18.79 9.82 20.76
CA LYS A 22 17.54 10.57 20.97
C LYS A 22 16.97 11.16 19.68
N GLY A 23 17.84 11.51 18.72
CA GLY A 23 17.43 12.04 17.41
C GLY A 23 16.94 10.96 16.43
N ALA A 24 17.26 9.68 16.66
CA ALA A 24 16.87 8.59 15.79
C ALA A 24 15.47 8.03 16.10
N PHE A 25 14.97 8.20 17.33
CA PHE A 25 13.64 7.69 17.74
C PHE A 25 12.49 8.13 16.83
N PRO A 26 12.34 9.42 16.44
CA PRO A 26 11.27 9.82 15.53
C PRO A 26 11.36 9.10 14.18
N VAL A 27 12.58 8.89 13.67
CA VAL A 27 12.82 8.19 12.40
C VAL A 27 12.47 6.71 12.51
N VAL A 28 12.90 6.04 13.59
CA VAL A 28 12.56 4.63 13.86
C VAL A 28 11.05 4.45 13.94
N ILE A 29 10.35 5.33 14.68
CA ILE A 29 8.90 5.26 14.86
C ILE A 29 8.19 5.42 13.51
N ILE A 30 8.56 6.42 12.71
CA ILE A 30 7.94 6.63 11.40
C ILE A 30 8.24 5.45 10.46
N ALA A 31 9.48 4.97 10.43
CA ALA A 31 9.87 3.85 9.58
C ALA A 31 9.16 2.55 9.97
N SER A 32 9.06 2.26 11.27
CA SER A 32 8.35 1.07 11.77
C SER A 32 6.84 1.19 11.54
N PHE A 33 6.24 2.36 11.75
CA PHE A 33 4.84 2.59 11.38
C PHE A 33 4.60 2.38 9.88
N ALA A 34 5.46 2.94 9.02
CA ALA A 34 5.38 2.75 7.57
C ALA A 34 5.54 1.28 7.18
N ALA A 35 6.44 0.53 7.82
CA ALA A 35 6.61 -0.90 7.58
C ALA A 35 5.36 -1.71 7.97
N VAL A 36 4.74 -1.41 9.12
CA VAL A 36 3.50 -2.06 9.56
C VAL A 36 2.33 -1.70 8.64
N ALA A 37 2.17 -0.43 8.29
CA ALA A 37 1.12 0.01 7.38
C ALA A 37 1.29 -0.59 5.97
N GLY A 38 2.52 -0.65 5.47
CA GLY A 38 2.86 -1.27 4.19
C GLY A 38 2.54 -2.77 4.17
N THR A 39 3.00 -3.52 5.17
CA THR A 39 2.71 -4.96 5.25
C THR A 39 1.22 -5.25 5.41
N PHE A 40 0.49 -4.42 6.16
CA PHE A 40 -0.96 -4.54 6.31
C PHE A 40 -1.70 -4.32 4.98
N THR A 41 -1.36 -3.26 4.26
CA THR A 41 -2.00 -2.93 2.97
C THR A 41 -1.71 -3.99 1.90
N ILE A 42 -0.48 -4.49 1.85
CA ILE A 42 -0.09 -5.59 0.96
C ILE A 42 -0.89 -6.85 1.31
N THR A 43 -0.92 -7.25 2.58
CA THR A 43 -1.63 -8.46 3.03
C THR A 43 -3.13 -8.36 2.73
N ARG A 44 -3.77 -7.22 3.04
CA ARG A 44 -5.17 -6.97 2.70
C ARG A 44 -5.43 -7.04 1.20
N SER A 45 -4.50 -6.51 0.39
CA SER A 45 -4.61 -6.56 -1.06
C SER A 45 -4.52 -8.00 -1.56
N LEU A 46 -3.55 -8.79 -1.11
CA LEU A 46 -3.42 -10.20 -1.51
C LEU A 46 -4.64 -11.06 -1.11
N MET A 47 -5.18 -10.85 0.09
CA MET A 47 -6.35 -11.62 0.54
C MET A 47 -7.64 -11.25 -0.22
N SER A 48 -7.76 -9.98 -0.62
CA SER A 48 -8.90 -9.48 -1.40
C SER A 48 -8.70 -9.60 -2.91
N SER A 49 -7.54 -10.07 -3.37
CA SER A 49 -7.30 -10.36 -4.78
C SER A 49 -8.23 -11.48 -5.26
N PRO A 50 -8.86 -11.31 -6.44
CA PRO A 50 -9.64 -12.38 -7.06
C PRO A 50 -8.74 -13.52 -7.56
N ASP A 51 -7.46 -13.24 -7.84
CA ASP A 51 -6.54 -14.19 -8.46
C ASP A 51 -5.77 -15.07 -7.44
N VAL A 52 -5.84 -14.74 -6.14
CA VAL A 52 -5.10 -15.47 -5.09
C VAL A 52 -6.08 -16.19 -4.15
N CYS A 53 -6.06 -17.52 -4.18
CA CYS A 53 -6.90 -18.37 -3.35
C CYS A 53 -6.19 -18.78 -2.06
N LEU A 54 -5.99 -17.84 -1.13
CA LEU A 54 -5.41 -18.13 0.19
C LEU A 54 -6.41 -18.82 1.14
N ASP A 55 -7.70 -18.58 0.95
CA ASP A 55 -8.76 -19.14 1.80
C ASP A 55 -9.23 -20.51 1.27
N LYS A 56 -9.46 -21.46 2.18
CA LYS A 56 -10.05 -22.77 1.86
C LYS A 56 -11.45 -22.62 1.26
N SER A 57 -12.20 -21.58 1.64
CA SER A 57 -13.52 -21.27 1.07
C SER A 57 -13.50 -21.08 -0.45
N LYS A 58 -12.39 -20.58 -1.01
CA LYS A 58 -12.21 -20.32 -2.44
C LYS A 58 -11.78 -21.55 -3.25
N ARG A 59 -11.35 -22.65 -2.60
CA ARG A 59 -10.83 -23.86 -3.27
C ARG A 59 -11.90 -24.68 -3.98
N GLY A 60 -13.16 -24.58 -3.56
CA GLY A 60 -14.28 -25.32 -4.14
C GLY A 60 -15.05 -24.56 -5.22
N ASN A 61 -14.72 -23.30 -5.47
CA ASN A 61 -15.42 -22.48 -6.45
C ASN A 61 -14.77 -22.66 -7.83
N GLY A 62 -15.46 -23.36 -8.74
CA GLY A 62 -14.95 -23.61 -10.10
C GLY A 62 -14.77 -22.34 -10.95
N MET A 63 -15.36 -21.21 -10.52
CA MET A 63 -15.15 -19.91 -11.10
C MET A 63 -14.28 -19.06 -10.16
N HIS A 64 -13.00 -18.87 -10.49
CA HIS A 64 -12.07 -18.03 -9.71
C HIS A 64 -12.55 -16.56 -9.56
N HIS A 65 -13.53 -16.15 -10.37
CA HIS A 65 -14.07 -14.80 -10.39
C HIS A 65 -15.51 -14.78 -9.87
N SER A 66 -15.71 -14.50 -8.58
CA SER A 66 -17.03 -14.02 -8.14
C SER A 66 -17.22 -12.59 -8.63
N SER A 67 -18.38 -12.29 -9.23
CA SER A 67 -18.67 -10.99 -9.82
C SER A 67 -18.50 -9.85 -8.81
N ASP A 68 -18.95 -10.08 -7.58
CA ASP A 68 -18.87 -9.12 -6.49
C ASP A 68 -17.42 -8.78 -6.10
N ALA A 69 -16.58 -9.79 -5.82
CA ALA A 69 -15.18 -9.57 -5.47
C ALA A 69 -14.36 -8.98 -6.63
N GLY A 70 -14.65 -9.37 -7.87
CA GLY A 70 -14.01 -8.81 -9.06
C GLY A 70 -14.39 -7.34 -9.29
N SER A 71 -15.64 -6.98 -9.03
CA SER A 71 -16.14 -5.62 -9.14
C SER A 71 -15.48 -4.68 -8.13
N ASP A 72 -15.43 -5.08 -6.86
CA ASP A 72 -14.80 -4.34 -5.78
C ASP A 72 -13.27 -4.20 -5.98
N TRP A 73 -12.60 -5.27 -6.42
CA TRP A 73 -11.18 -5.23 -6.79
C TRP A 73 -10.90 -4.23 -7.92
N ARG A 74 -11.71 -4.25 -8.98
CA ARG A 74 -11.59 -3.32 -10.11
C ARG A 74 -11.87 -1.88 -9.68
N ALA A 75 -12.89 -1.64 -8.87
CA ALA A 75 -13.23 -0.31 -8.36
C ALA A 75 -12.09 0.29 -7.52
N ARG A 76 -11.43 -0.52 -6.67
CA ARG A 76 -10.22 -0.10 -5.94
C ARG A 76 -9.10 0.35 -6.86
N ARG A 77 -8.77 -0.46 -7.89
CA ARG A 77 -7.72 -0.11 -8.86
C ARG A 77 -8.07 1.14 -9.66
N PHE A 78 -9.35 1.29 -10.02
CA PHE A 78 -9.84 2.46 -10.72
C PHE A 78 -9.71 3.74 -9.88
N ARG A 79 -10.05 3.69 -8.58
CA ARG A 79 -9.83 4.82 -7.65
C ARG A 79 -8.36 5.17 -7.52
N PHE A 80 -7.49 4.16 -7.39
CA PHE A 80 -6.05 4.38 -7.31
C PHE A 80 -5.49 5.01 -8.59
N ALA A 81 -5.92 4.54 -9.77
CA ALA A 81 -5.49 5.07 -11.07
C ALA A 81 -5.98 6.50 -11.35
N ASN A 82 -7.05 6.94 -10.68
CA ASN A 82 -7.60 8.28 -10.75
C ASN A 82 -7.30 9.12 -9.51
N SER A 83 -6.39 8.66 -8.65
CA SER A 83 -5.93 9.46 -7.50
C SER A 83 -5.28 10.77 -7.94
N THR A 84 -4.67 10.77 -9.14
CA THR A 84 -4.13 11.96 -9.79
C THR A 84 -4.70 12.12 -11.19
N ARG A 85 -4.84 13.37 -11.64
CA ARG A 85 -5.31 13.69 -12.98
C ARG A 85 -4.24 13.31 -14.01
N ASN A 86 -4.58 12.47 -14.98
CA ASN A 86 -3.68 12.01 -16.04
C ASN A 86 -4.37 12.16 -17.40
N PRO A 87 -3.73 12.76 -18.43
CA PRO A 87 -4.31 12.84 -19.77
C PRO A 87 -4.86 11.51 -20.32
N ILE A 88 -4.28 10.38 -19.92
CA ILE A 88 -4.75 9.04 -20.31
C ILE A 88 -6.09 8.71 -19.63
N ASN A 89 -6.23 8.97 -18.32
CA ASN A 89 -7.44 8.62 -17.55
C ASN A 89 -8.63 9.56 -17.83
N GLN A 90 -8.36 10.73 -18.41
CA GLN A 90 -9.36 11.72 -18.83
C GLN A 90 -9.81 11.57 -20.29
N SER A 91 -9.25 10.63 -21.03
CA SER A 91 -9.62 10.43 -22.43
C SER A 91 -11.03 9.82 -22.55
N ARG A 92 -11.71 10.12 -23.66
CA ARG A 92 -13.07 9.64 -23.97
C ARG A 92 -13.21 8.11 -23.93
N GLN A 93 -12.10 7.40 -24.09
CA GLN A 93 -12.02 5.94 -24.03
C GLN A 93 -12.37 5.39 -22.64
N PHE A 94 -12.25 6.20 -21.59
CA PHE A 94 -12.53 5.80 -20.22
C PHE A 94 -13.95 6.18 -19.77
N ASP A 95 -14.76 6.85 -20.59
CA ASP A 95 -16.13 7.30 -20.22
C ASP A 95 -17.01 6.13 -19.74
N GLU A 96 -16.93 4.99 -20.40
CA GLU A 96 -17.65 3.76 -20.02
C GLU A 96 -17.24 3.24 -18.64
N LEU A 97 -16.00 3.48 -18.23
CA LEU A 97 -15.48 3.06 -16.92
C LEU A 97 -15.98 3.96 -15.79
N PHE A 98 -16.21 5.25 -16.04
CA PHE A 98 -16.82 6.16 -15.06
C PHE A 98 -18.34 5.97 -14.95
N ALA A 99 -19.01 5.52 -16.02
CA ALA A 99 -20.46 5.27 -16.02
C ALA A 99 -20.89 4.11 -15.08
N LYS A 100 -19.98 3.21 -14.70
CA LYS A 100 -20.27 2.08 -13.81
C LYS A 100 -20.63 2.57 -12.40
N GLY A 101 -21.67 1.96 -11.80
CA GLY A 101 -22.20 2.35 -10.48
C GLY A 101 -21.15 2.44 -9.36
N GLU A 102 -20.18 1.52 -9.36
CA GLU A 102 -19.09 1.45 -8.38
C GLU A 102 -18.11 2.65 -8.42
N ASN A 103 -18.08 3.36 -9.55
CA ASN A 103 -17.09 4.39 -9.88
C ASN A 103 -17.64 5.82 -9.82
N LYS A 104 -18.93 6.00 -9.50
CA LYS A 104 -19.60 7.32 -9.47
C LYS A 104 -19.02 8.31 -8.45
N GLY A 105 -18.26 7.83 -7.47
CA GLY A 105 -17.60 8.67 -6.46
C GLY A 105 -16.19 9.16 -6.85
N VAL A 106 -15.74 8.89 -8.08
CA VAL A 106 -14.42 9.32 -8.56
C VAL A 106 -14.59 10.54 -9.47
N GLU A 107 -14.09 11.68 -9.02
CA GLU A 107 -14.09 12.92 -9.80
C GLU A 107 -12.96 12.93 -10.84
N ARG A 108 -13.17 13.69 -11.92
CA ARG A 108 -12.27 13.83 -13.06
C ARG A 108 -11.45 15.11 -13.01
#